data_AF-G8M2S3-F1
#
_entry.id   AF-G8M2S3-F1
#
_cell.length_a   1.000
_cell.length_b   1.000
_cell.length_c   1.000
_cell.angle_alpha   90.00
_cell.angle_beta   90.00
_cell.angle_gamma   90.00
#
_symmetry.space_group_name_H-M   'P 1'
#
loop_
_entity.id
_entity.type
_entity.pdbx_description
1 polymer ?
#
loop_
_entity_poly.entity_id
_entity_poly.type
_entity_poly.pdbx_seq_one_letter_code
_entity_poly.pdbx_strand_id
1 'polypeptide(L)'
;MLEKFNNLDIKKKLMLGFAVVVLVIFVLSTIVFINFSSYLNANVWNDHTRKVLSNLDNIIASMVNMETGERGFAITGDESFLEPYTTGKADFDTYFNEVKELTIDNPTQQENLKKN
;
A
#
# COMPACT_ATOMS: atom_id res chain seq x y z
N MET A 1 -30.88 7.85 43.91
CA MET A 1 -29.60 8.33 43.33
C MET A 1 -29.58 9.85 43.13
N LEU A 2 -30.67 10.47 42.67
CA LEU A 2 -30.74 11.92 42.44
C LEU A 2 -30.73 12.78 43.72
N GLU A 3 -31.24 12.25 44.84
CA GLU A 3 -31.23 12.99 46.12
C GLU A 3 -29.82 13.21 46.69
N LYS A 4 -28.89 12.26 46.48
CA LYS A 4 -27.49 12.41 46.89
C LYS A 4 -26.76 13.51 46.10
N PHE A 5 -27.19 13.76 44.86
CA PHE A 5 -26.66 14.85 44.06
C PHE A 5 -27.08 16.20 44.62
N ASN A 6 -28.32 16.33 45.10
CA ASN A 6 -28.84 17.63 45.50
C ASN A 6 -28.19 18.18 46.78
N ASN A 7 -27.73 17.28 47.66
CA ASN A 7 -27.08 17.59 48.94
C ASN A 7 -25.54 17.78 48.86
N LEU A 8 -24.97 17.82 47.64
CA LEU A 8 -23.56 18.12 47.40
C LEU A 8 -23.33 19.63 47.30
N ASP A 9 -22.25 20.09 47.92
CA ASP A 9 -21.73 21.45 47.78
C ASP A 9 -21.59 21.81 46.28
N ILE A 10 -21.94 23.05 45.91
CA ILE A 10 -21.99 23.54 44.53
C ILE A 10 -20.66 23.27 43.80
N LYS A 11 -19.53 23.37 44.53
CA LYS A 11 -18.19 23.03 44.03
C LYS A 11 -18.07 21.59 43.53
N LYS A 12 -18.63 20.61 44.27
CA LYS A 12 -18.59 19.19 43.90
C LYS A 12 -19.47 18.89 42.68
N LYS A 13 -20.65 19.54 42.57
CA LYS A 13 -21.51 19.44 41.39
C LYS A 13 -20.80 19.95 40.13
N LEU A 14 -20.11 21.09 40.23
CA LEU A 14 -19.34 21.67 39.14
C LEU A 14 -18.15 20.78 38.73
N MET A 15 -17.40 20.27 39.70
CA MET A 15 -16.29 19.33 39.46
C MET A 15 -16.76 18.04 38.78
N LEU A 16 -17.92 17.50 39.17
CA LEU A 16 -18.49 16.29 38.56
C LEU A 16 -18.86 16.54 37.09
N GLY A 17 -19.47 17.68 36.78
CA GLY A 17 -19.75 18.07 35.40
C GLY A 17 -18.48 18.17 34.56
N PHE A 18 -17.44 18.82 35.10
CA PHE A 18 -16.15 18.93 34.42
C PHE A 18 -15.48 17.56 34.22
N ALA A 19 -15.53 16.69 35.22
CA ALA A 19 -14.99 15.33 35.14
C ALA A 19 -15.68 14.49 34.05
N VAL A 20 -16.99 14.64 33.87
CA VAL A 20 -17.72 13.98 32.78
C VAL A 20 -17.23 14.46 31.42
N VAL A 21 -17.04 15.77 31.23
CA VAL A 21 -16.52 16.32 29.97
C VAL A 21 -15.11 15.80 29.68
N VAL A 22 -14.22 15.80 30.67
CA VAL A 22 -12.85 15.26 30.54
C VAL A 22 -12.89 13.77 30.19
N LEU A 23 -13.77 12.99 30.83
CA LEU A 23 -13.91 11.57 30.56
C LEU A 23 -14.39 11.30 29.13
N VAL A 24 -15.36 12.08 28.63
CA VAL A 24 -15.84 11.99 27.25
C VAL A 24 -14.70 12.28 26.27
N ILE A 25 -13.94 13.36 26.50
CA ILE A 25 -12.78 13.71 25.65
C ILE A 25 -11.76 12.57 25.65
N PHE A 26 -11.43 12.03 26.83
CA PHE A 26 -10.46 10.94 26.96
C PHE A 26 -10.89 9.68 26.20
N VAL A 27 -12.18 9.31 26.28
CA VAL A 27 -12.74 8.18 25.52
C VAL A 27 -12.65 8.43 24.02
N LEU A 28 -13.03 9.61 23.54
CA LEU A 28 -12.94 9.96 22.13
C LEU A 28 -11.49 9.93 21.62
N SER A 29 -10.55 10.51 22.37
CA SER A 29 -9.12 10.47 22.02
C SER A 29 -8.59 9.05 21.94
N THR A 30 -9.00 8.16 22.85
CA THR A 30 -8.61 6.75 22.83
C THR A 30 -9.14 6.04 21.59
N ILE A 31 -10.41 6.26 21.22
CA ILE A 31 -11.01 5.70 20.01
C ILE A 31 -10.26 6.19 18.76
N VAL A 32 -10.00 7.49 18.66
CA VAL A 32 -9.25 8.07 17.53
C VAL A 32 -7.86 7.44 17.43
N PHE A 33 -7.15 7.29 18.56
CA PHE A 33 -5.81 6.71 18.58
C PHE A 33 -5.79 5.26 18.07
N ILE A 34 -6.74 4.43 18.50
CA ILE A 34 -6.86 3.04 18.04
C ILE A 34 -7.14 2.98 16.53
N ASN A 35 -8.07 3.81 16.04
CA ASN A 35 -8.43 3.85 14.63
C ASN A 35 -7.28 4.37 13.75
N PHE A 36 -6.53 5.36 14.23
CA PHE A 36 -5.39 5.92 13.52
C PHE A 36 -4.29 4.87 13.28
N SER A 37 -4.03 3.99 14.25
CA SER A 37 -3.06 2.91 14.08
C SER A 37 -3.50 1.89 13.01
N SER A 38 -4.79 1.59 12.92
CA SER A 38 -5.33 0.70 11.87
C SER A 38 -5.23 1.35 10.49
N TYR A 39 -5.52 2.65 10.40
CA TYR A 39 -5.44 3.42 9.16
C TYR A 39 -4.02 3.49 8.59
N LEU A 40 -3.01 3.72 9.44
CA LEU A 40 -1.61 3.73 9.01
C LEU A 40 -1.18 2.38 8.41
N ASN A 41 -1.52 1.27 9.06
CA ASN A 41 -1.19 -0.06 8.55
C ASN A 41 -1.89 -0.35 7.22
N ALA A 42 -3.15 0.03 7.06
CA ALA A 42 -3.89 -0.14 5.82
C ALA A 42 -3.27 0.63 4.65
N ASN A 43 -2.79 1.86 4.89
CA ASN A 43 -2.10 2.65 3.86
C ASN A 43 -0.77 2.01 3.46
N VAL A 44 0.03 1.52 4.41
CA VAL A 44 1.31 0.85 4.09
C VAL A 44 1.09 -0.36 3.16
N TRP A 45 0.07 -1.19 3.45
CA TRP A 45 -0.25 -2.32 2.59
C TRP A 45 -0.85 -1.90 1.24
N ASN A 46 -1.61 -0.80 1.19
CA ASN A 46 -2.11 -0.25 -0.07
C ASN A 46 -0.94 0.19 -0.97
N ASP A 47 -0.03 0.99 -0.42
CA ASP A 47 1.15 1.50 -1.13
C ASP A 47 2.04 0.35 -1.61
N HIS A 48 2.25 -0.66 -0.75
CA HIS A 48 2.98 -1.86 -1.13
C HIS A 48 2.32 -2.59 -2.31
N THR A 49 1.01 -2.83 -2.25
CA THR A 49 0.25 -3.50 -3.33
C THR A 49 0.30 -2.68 -4.62
N ARG A 50 0.18 -1.35 -4.52
CA ARG A 50 0.31 -0.45 -5.66
C ARG A 50 1.69 -0.53 -6.30
N LYS A 51 2.75 -0.63 -5.50
CA LYS A 51 4.12 -0.80 -6.00
C LYS A 51 4.30 -2.12 -6.75
N VAL A 52 3.76 -3.22 -6.21
CA VAL A 52 3.78 -4.54 -6.90
C VAL A 52 3.05 -4.46 -8.23
N LEU A 53 1.83 -3.89 -8.26
CA LEU A 53 1.04 -3.75 -9.49
C LEU A 53 1.74 -2.87 -10.53
N SER A 54 2.31 -1.74 -10.11
CA SER A 54 3.03 -0.85 -11.03
C SER A 54 4.23 -1.54 -11.67
N ASN A 55 4.97 -2.36 -10.92
CA ASN A 55 6.10 -3.11 -11.49
C ASN A 55 5.63 -4.23 -12.43
N LEU A 56 4.49 -4.87 -12.16
CA LEU A 56 3.88 -5.81 -13.10
C LEU A 56 3.44 -5.13 -14.41
N ASP A 57 2.85 -3.94 -14.34
CA ASP A 57 2.48 -3.16 -15.53
C ASP A 57 3.73 -2.78 -16.35
N ASN A 58 4.83 -2.42 -15.68
CA ASN A 58 6.10 -2.14 -16.35
C ASN A 58 6.71 -3.39 -17.01
N ILE A 59 6.62 -4.57 -16.38
CA ILE A 59 7.03 -5.85 -17.00
C ILE A 59 6.27 -6.07 -18.32
N ILE A 60 4.96 -5.83 -18.33
CA ILE A 60 4.14 -5.96 -19.54
C ILE A 60 4.59 -4.96 -20.61
N ALA A 61 4.81 -3.70 -20.25
CA ALA A 61 5.30 -2.68 -21.17
C ALA A 61 6.67 -3.05 -21.77
N SER A 62 7.59 -3.58 -20.95
CA SER A 62 8.89 -4.09 -21.39
C SER A 62 8.76 -5.23 -22.40
N MET A 63 7.85 -6.18 -22.17
CA MET A 63 7.57 -7.25 -23.14
C MET A 63 7.02 -6.72 -24.47
N VAL A 64 6.18 -5.68 -24.44
CA VAL A 64 5.67 -5.03 -25.66
C VAL A 64 6.81 -4.35 -26.44
N ASN A 65 7.76 -3.72 -25.75
CA ASN A 65 8.96 -3.15 -26.40
C ASN A 65 9.83 -4.25 -27.03
N MET A 66 9.98 -5.38 -26.34
CA MET A 66 10.66 -6.56 -26.88
C MET A 66 10.00 -7.08 -28.15
N GLU A 67 8.69 -7.29 -28.13
CA GLU A 67 7.91 -7.72 -29.30
C GLU A 67 8.00 -6.71 -30.45
N THR A 68 7.94 -5.42 -30.14
CA THR A 68 8.05 -4.33 -31.12
C THR A 68 9.40 -4.36 -31.83
N GLY A 69 10.48 -4.53 -31.08
CA GLY A 69 11.83 -4.57 -31.65
C GLY A 69 12.08 -5.79 -32.52
N GLU A 70 11.71 -6.97 -32.03
CA GLU A 70 11.77 -8.23 -32.78
C GLU A 70 10.99 -8.15 -34.09
N ARG A 71 9.76 -7.64 -34.05
CA ARG A 71 8.94 -7.48 -35.26
C ARG A 71 9.53 -6.48 -36.25
N GLY A 72 10.04 -5.35 -35.76
CA GLY A 72 10.67 -4.33 -36.59
C GLY A 72 11.88 -4.89 -37.34
N PHE A 73 12.75 -5.61 -36.63
CA PHE A 73 13.91 -6.27 -37.22
C PHE A 73 13.49 -7.38 -38.20
N ALA A 74 12.55 -8.24 -37.82
CA ALA A 74 12.10 -9.34 -38.68
C ALA A 74 11.48 -8.88 -40.00
N ILE A 75 10.84 -7.70 -40.03
CA ILE A 75 10.22 -7.13 -41.24
C ILE A 75 11.25 -6.40 -42.13
N THR A 76 12.20 -5.70 -41.53
CA THR A 76 13.08 -4.75 -42.25
C THR A 76 14.51 -5.26 -42.46
N GLY A 77 14.99 -6.15 -41.58
CA GLY A 77 16.40 -6.55 -41.48
C GLY A 77 17.31 -5.47 -40.90
N ASP A 78 16.78 -4.34 -40.45
CA ASP A 78 17.55 -3.22 -39.90
C ASP A 78 17.76 -3.40 -38.39
N GLU A 79 19.03 -3.53 -37.98
CA GLU A 79 19.44 -3.74 -36.59
C GLU A 79 19.02 -2.60 -35.65
N SER A 80 18.73 -1.40 -36.16
CA SER A 80 18.23 -0.29 -35.33
C SER A 80 16.91 -0.64 -34.63
N PHE A 81 16.09 -1.53 -35.20
CA PHE A 81 14.88 -2.02 -34.55
C PHE A 81 15.15 -2.96 -33.36
N LEU A 82 16.40 -3.39 -33.12
CA LEU A 82 16.73 -4.19 -31.93
C LEU A 82 16.93 -3.33 -30.66
N GLU A 83 16.98 -2.00 -30.77
CA GLU A 83 17.08 -1.11 -29.60
C GLU A 83 15.89 -1.27 -28.61
N PRO A 84 14.61 -1.26 -29.05
CA PRO A 84 13.47 -1.58 -28.18
C PRO A 84 13.55 -2.97 -27.55
N TYR A 85 14.13 -3.94 -28.24
CA TYR A 85 14.31 -5.29 -27.69
C TYR A 85 15.33 -5.34 -26.57
N THR A 86 16.51 -4.79 -26.81
CA THR A 86 17.59 -4.76 -25.81
C THR A 86 17.20 -3.97 -24.57
N THR A 87 16.58 -2.81 -24.75
CA THR A 87 16.10 -1.97 -23.64
C THR A 87 14.94 -2.65 -22.91
N GLY A 88 13.95 -3.15 -23.65
CA GLY A 88 12.81 -3.87 -23.06
C GLY A 88 13.25 -5.10 -22.26
N LYS A 89 14.27 -5.84 -22.71
CA LYS A 89 14.81 -6.98 -21.98
C LYS A 89 15.48 -6.56 -20.67
N ALA A 90 16.29 -5.50 -20.68
CA ALA A 90 16.94 -5.00 -19.46
C ALA A 90 15.93 -4.49 -18.43
N ASP A 91 14.89 -3.79 -18.88
CA ASP A 91 13.81 -3.30 -18.04
C ASP A 91 12.98 -4.45 -17.47
N PHE A 92 12.65 -5.45 -18.29
CA PHE A 92 11.97 -6.67 -17.85
C PHE A 92 12.74 -7.34 -16.70
N ASP A 93 14.03 -7.57 -16.88
CA ASP A 93 14.88 -8.22 -15.88
C ASP A 93 14.90 -7.40 -14.57
N THR A 94 14.90 -6.07 -14.67
CA THR A 94 14.87 -5.16 -13.51
C THR A 94 13.54 -5.26 -12.76
N TYR A 95 12.41 -5.00 -13.44
CA TYR A 95 11.10 -4.98 -12.78
C TYR A 95 10.67 -6.37 -12.29
N PHE A 96 11.05 -7.44 -13.00
CA PHE A 96 10.79 -8.80 -12.57
C PHE A 96 11.50 -9.13 -11.26
N ASN A 97 12.77 -8.73 -11.12
CA ASN A 97 13.50 -8.90 -9.85
C ASN A 97 12.88 -8.08 -8.72
N GLU A 98 12.43 -6.85 -8.99
CA GLU A 98 11.73 -6.04 -7.98
C GLU A 98 10.42 -6.68 -7.52
N VAL A 99 9.58 -7.20 -8.43
CA VAL A 99 8.35 -7.91 -8.05
C VAL A 99 8.67 -9.14 -7.21
N LYS A 100 9.72 -9.89 -7.59
CA LYS A 100 10.16 -11.06 -6.85
C LYS A 100 10.62 -10.71 -5.43
N GLU A 101 11.33 -9.60 -5.25
CA GLU A 101 11.74 -9.12 -3.92
C GLU A 101 10.55 -8.63 -3.10
N LEU A 102 9.66 -7.83 -3.71
CA LEU A 102 8.48 -7.29 -3.02
C LEU A 102 7.51 -8.38 -2.55
N THR A 103 7.53 -9.56 -3.17
CA THR A 103 6.61 -10.67 -2.87
C THR A 103 7.30 -11.86 -2.19
N ILE A 104 8.49 -11.67 -1.61
CA ILE A 104 9.28 -12.76 -1.00
C ILE A 104 8.57 -13.44 0.18
N ASP A 105 7.71 -12.70 0.87
CA ASP A 105 6.91 -13.14 2.01
C ASP A 105 5.62 -13.88 1.60
N ASN A 106 5.34 -13.98 0.29
CA ASN A 106 4.14 -14.60 -0.25
C ASN A 106 4.49 -15.82 -1.12
N PRO A 107 4.49 -17.04 -0.56
CA PRO A 107 4.84 -18.26 -1.28
C PRO A 107 3.98 -18.51 -2.52
N THR A 108 2.68 -18.17 -2.47
CA THR A 108 1.77 -18.32 -3.61
C THR A 108 2.18 -17.42 -4.77
N GLN A 109 2.55 -16.17 -4.48
CA GLN A 109 3.03 -15.25 -5.52
C GLN A 109 4.39 -15.68 -6.08
N GLN A 110 5.30 -16.18 -5.23
CA GLN A 110 6.57 -16.76 -5.69
C GLN A 110 6.37 -17.98 -6.58
N GLU A 111 5.36 -18.81 -6.32
CA GLU A 111 5.02 -19.93 -7.19
C GLU A 111 4.47 -19.44 -8.55
N ASN A 112 3.59 -18.43 -8.53
CA ASN A 112 3.05 -17.84 -9.75
C ASN A 112 4.15 -17.22 -10.64
N LEU A 113 5.15 -16.58 -10.04
CA LEU A 113 6.31 -16.02 -10.77
C LEU A 113 7.19 -17.09 -11.42
N LYS A 114 7.17 -18.33 -10.95
CA LYS A 114 7.93 -19.46 -11.52
C LYS A 114 7.17 -20.21 -12.61
N LYS A 115 5.87 -19.93 -12.77
CA LYS A 115 4.96 -20.71 -13.63
C LYS A 115 4.97 -20.31 -15.10
N ASN A 116 5.87 -19.44 -15.53
CA ASN A 116 6.06 -19.04 -16.93
C ASN A 116 7.55 -18.96 -17.26
#